data_AF-A0A1Y4IVT4-F1
#
_entry.id   AF-A0A1Y4IVT4-F1
#
_cell.length_a   1.000
_cell.length_b   1.000
_cell.length_c   1.000
_cell.angle_alpha   90.00
_cell.angle_beta   90.00
_cell.angle_gamma   90.00
#
_symmetry.space_group_name_H-M   'P 1'
#
loop_
_entity.id
_entity.type
_entity.pdbx_description
1 polymer ?
#
loop_
_entity_poly.entity_id
_entity_poly.type
_entity_poly.pdbx_seq_one_letter_code
_entity_poly.pdbx_strand_id
1 'polypeptide(L)'
;MKNTPYKDLPPLERRPDGSLYRMTPAQRKRASTLIRRECCNCEDGNCIALDDGDACTCPQTISFSVCCKWFRWAVLPLDGTLEAEIFRDMSALFAAM
;
A
#
# COMPACT_ATOMS: atom_id res chain seq x y z
N MET A 1 5.55 15.81 20.19
CA MET A 1 5.62 14.53 19.45
C MET A 1 4.43 14.50 18.50
N LYS A 2 4.64 14.54 17.18
CA LYS A 2 3.52 14.47 16.23
C LYS A 2 2.92 13.06 16.35
N ASN A 3 1.68 12.95 16.82
CA ASN A 3 0.93 11.69 16.75
C ASN A 3 0.72 11.40 15.27
N THR A 4 1.57 10.54 14.74
CA THR A 4 1.53 10.16 13.34
C THR A 4 0.52 9.03 13.18
N PRO A 5 -0.65 9.26 12.57
CA PRO A 5 -1.77 8.30 12.55
C PRO A 5 -1.42 6.94 11.91
N TYR A 6 -0.29 6.85 11.21
CA TYR A 6 0.24 5.61 10.65
C TYR A 6 0.83 4.63 11.67
N LYS A 7 1.16 5.06 12.90
CA LYS A 7 1.68 4.16 13.95
C LYS A 7 0.61 3.22 14.51
N ASP A 8 -0.64 3.69 14.55
CA ASP A 8 -1.78 2.96 15.10
C ASP A 8 -2.46 2.05 14.06
N LEU A 9 -2.04 2.14 12.79
CA LEU A 9 -2.56 1.28 11.74
C LEU A 9 -2.16 -0.19 11.95
N PRO A 10 -3.06 -1.14 11.65
CA PRO A 10 -2.77 -2.56 11.76
C PRO A 10 -1.51 -2.97 10.97
N PRO A 11 -0.82 -4.04 11.39
CA PRO A 11 0.26 -4.64 10.59
C PRO A 11 -0.22 -4.99 9.18
N LEU A 12 0.72 -5.01 8.23
CA LEU A 12 0.43 -5.48 6.87
C LEU A 12 0.23 -6.98 6.87
N GLU A 13 -0.76 -7.45 6.10
CA GLU A 13 -0.99 -8.86 5.87
C GLU A 13 0.20 -9.50 5.15
N ARG A 14 0.50 -10.75 5.53
CA ARG A 14 1.57 -11.55 4.95
C ARG A 14 1.02 -12.87 4.43
N ARG A 15 1.65 -13.38 3.37
CA ARG A 15 1.39 -14.73 2.85
C ARG A 15 1.93 -15.77 3.85
N PRO A 16 1.56 -17.06 3.73
CA PRO A 16 2.05 -18.11 4.62
C PRO A 16 3.59 -18.24 4.70
N ASP A 17 4.30 -17.86 3.64
CA ASP A 17 5.77 -17.81 3.57
C ASP A 17 6.39 -16.57 4.24
N GLY A 18 5.57 -15.71 4.86
CA GLY A 18 5.98 -14.46 5.51
C GLY A 18 6.21 -13.29 4.55
N SER A 19 6.14 -13.50 3.24
CA SER A 19 6.29 -12.44 2.26
C SER A 19 5.07 -11.50 2.23
N LEU A 20 5.29 -10.25 1.81
CA LEU A 20 4.20 -9.31 1.56
C LEU A 20 3.51 -9.65 0.24
N TYR A 21 2.22 -9.32 0.13
CA TYR A 21 1.50 -9.43 -1.13
C TYR A 21 2.14 -8.59 -2.23
N ARG A 22 2.20 -9.16 -3.43
CA ARG A 22 2.85 -8.55 -4.60
C ARG A 22 1.82 -8.18 -5.65
N MET A 23 2.07 -7.05 -6.29
CA MET A 23 1.37 -6.56 -7.46
C MET A 23 2.09 -7.02 -8.73
N THR A 24 1.31 -7.28 -9.77
CA THR A 24 1.81 -7.33 -11.16
C THR A 24 2.18 -5.92 -11.65
N PRO A 25 2.92 -5.78 -12.77
CA PRO A 25 3.21 -4.47 -13.34
C PRO A 25 1.96 -3.62 -13.64
N ALA A 26 0.88 -4.24 -14.10
CA ALA A 26 -0.38 -3.54 -14.38
C ALA A 26 -1.05 -3.03 -13.10
N GLN A 27 -1.09 -3.86 -12.05
CA GLN A 27 -1.60 -3.47 -10.74
C GLN A 27 -0.75 -2.36 -10.10
N ARG A 28 0.59 -2.46 -10.18
CA ARG A 28 1.50 -1.42 -9.67
C ARG A 28 1.27 -0.09 -10.39
N LYS A 29 1.05 -0.09 -11.72
CA LYS A 29 0.72 1.13 -12.46
C LYS A 29 -0.58 1.78 -11.93
N ARG A 30 -1.63 0.97 -11.73
CA ARG A 30 -2.90 1.43 -11.13
C ARG A 30 -2.70 1.97 -9.71
N ALA A 31 -1.97 1.23 -8.87
CA ALA A 31 -1.65 1.65 -7.51
C ALA A 31 -0.87 2.98 -7.49
N SER A 32 0.13 3.16 -8.35
CA SER A 32 0.87 4.42 -8.46
C SER A 32 -0.03 5.59 -8.87
N THR A 33 -0.97 5.38 -9.80
CA THR A 33 -1.96 6.41 -10.18
C THR A 33 -2.89 6.74 -9.02
N LEU A 34 -3.40 5.71 -8.32
CA LEU A 34 -4.28 5.88 -7.16
C LEU A 34 -3.57 6.65 -6.04
N ILE A 35 -2.32 6.30 -5.72
CA ILE A 35 -1.53 6.96 -4.69
C ILE A 35 -1.32 8.43 -5.02
N ARG A 36 -0.94 8.76 -6.26
CA ARG A 36 -0.74 10.16 -6.68
C ARG A 36 -2.02 10.99 -6.65
N ARG A 37 -3.19 10.34 -6.77
CA ARG A 37 -4.49 11.02 -6.78
C ARG A 37 -5.09 11.16 -5.38
N GLU A 38 -4.97 10.13 -4.54
CA GLU A 38 -5.75 10.00 -3.30
C GLU A 38 -4.90 10.02 -2.02
N CYS A 39 -3.59 9.75 -2.09
CA CYS A 39 -2.77 9.68 -0.89
C CYS A 39 -2.40 11.10 -0.43
N CYS A 40 -2.98 11.55 0.68
CA CYS A 40 -2.66 12.85 1.28
C CYS A 40 -1.19 13.02 1.71
N ASN A 41 -0.45 11.91 1.84
CA ASN A 41 0.98 11.93 2.16
C ASN A 41 1.87 11.90 0.91
N CYS A 42 1.29 11.90 -0.29
CA CYS A 42 2.03 11.86 -1.56
C CYS A 42 1.87 13.18 -2.31
N GLU A 43 2.95 13.95 -2.43
CA GLU A 43 3.01 15.20 -3.20
C GLU A 43 4.08 15.06 -4.29
N ASP A 44 3.72 15.30 -5.55
CA ASP A 44 4.59 15.12 -6.73
C ASP A 44 5.33 13.77 -6.81
N GLY A 45 4.75 12.72 -6.23
CA GLY A 45 5.35 11.38 -6.16
C GLY A 45 6.29 11.15 -4.98
N ASN A 46 6.51 12.16 -4.13
CA ASN A 46 7.28 12.08 -2.91
C ASN A 46 6.38 11.92 -1.69
N CYS A 47 6.88 11.23 -0.66
CA CYS A 47 6.15 10.97 0.57
C CYS A 47 6.53 12.01 1.64
N ILE A 48 5.72 13.05 1.79
CA ILE A 48 5.94 14.13 2.76
C ILE A 48 5.95 13.66 4.23
N ALA A 49 5.36 12.50 4.52
CA ALA A 49 5.35 11.92 5.86
C ALA A 49 6.68 11.24 6.24
N LEU A 50 7.52 10.92 5.24
CA LEU A 50 8.85 10.33 5.41
C LEU A 50 9.98 11.33 5.10
N ASP A 51 9.65 12.45 4.46
CA ASP A 51 10.56 13.55 4.20
C ASP A 51 11.11 14.11 5.53
N ASP A 52 12.43 14.00 5.70
CA ASP A 52 13.20 14.47 6.86
C ASP A 52 14.07 15.69 6.53
N GLY A 53 13.77 16.39 5.42
CA GLY A 53 14.54 17.50 4.88
C GLY A 53 15.05 17.25 3.46
N ASP A 54 14.97 16.00 2.99
CA ASP A 54 15.25 15.58 1.63
C ASP A 54 14.03 14.87 1.01
N ALA A 55 13.73 15.21 -0.24
CA ALA A 55 12.59 14.65 -0.95
C ALA A 55 12.66 13.12 -1.02
N CYS A 56 11.77 12.45 -0.29
CA CYS A 56 11.70 11.00 -0.22
C CYS A 56 10.69 10.47 -1.25
N THR A 57 11.13 9.77 -2.30
CA THR A 57 10.21 9.13 -3.25
C THR A 57 9.27 8.17 -2.52
N CYS A 58 7.96 8.21 -2.84
CA CYS A 58 6.98 7.38 -2.15
C CYS A 58 7.31 5.88 -2.31
N PRO A 59 7.64 5.15 -1.23
CA PRO A 59 8.16 3.79 -1.31
C PRO A 59 7.16 2.83 -1.96
N GLN A 60 5.86 3.07 -1.74
CA GLN A 60 4.82 2.25 -2.34
C GLN A 60 4.71 2.44 -3.86
N THR A 61 5.06 3.62 -4.38
CA THR A 61 4.98 3.88 -5.82
C THR A 61 6.10 3.23 -6.61
N ILE A 62 7.21 2.86 -5.97
CA ILE A 62 8.38 2.20 -6.60
C ILE A 62 8.49 0.71 -6.29
N SER A 63 7.74 0.23 -5.30
CA SER A 63 7.67 -1.17 -4.89
C SER A 63 6.61 -1.96 -5.67
N PHE A 64 6.89 -3.25 -5.90
CA PHE A 64 5.88 -4.22 -6.33
C PHE A 64 5.15 -4.88 -5.16
N SER A 65 5.66 -4.77 -3.93
CA SER A 65 4.98 -5.29 -2.74
C SER A 65 4.10 -4.22 -2.11
N VAL A 66 2.99 -4.63 -1.50
CA VAL A 66 2.21 -3.78 -0.59
C VAL A 66 3.05 -3.59 0.68
N CYS A 67 3.81 -2.50 0.76
CA CYS A 67 4.79 -2.24 1.82
C CYS A 67 4.46 -1.02 2.68
N CYS A 68 3.46 -0.23 2.32
CA CYS A 68 3.02 0.95 3.06
C CYS A 68 1.70 0.70 3.79
N LYS A 69 1.71 0.86 5.12
CA LYS A 69 0.49 0.75 5.95
C LYS A 69 -0.59 1.75 5.53
N TRP A 70 -0.20 2.99 5.23
CA TRP A 70 -1.16 4.01 4.82
C TRP A 70 -1.82 3.65 3.49
N PHE A 71 -1.03 3.15 2.54
CA PHE A 71 -1.59 2.65 1.29
C PHE A 71 -2.57 1.51 1.54
N ARG A 72 -2.18 0.51 2.33
CA ARG A 72 -3.04 -0.64 2.64
C ARG A 72 -4.39 -0.27 3.25
N TRP A 73 -4.39 0.64 4.23
CA TRP A 73 -5.58 0.88 5.08
C TRP A 73 -6.38 2.13 4.74
N ALA A 74 -5.77 3.13 4.09
CA ALA A 74 -6.43 4.40 3.79
C ALA A 74 -6.62 4.65 2.29
N VAL A 75 -5.72 4.16 1.43
CA VAL A 75 -5.72 4.50 -0.01
C VAL A 75 -6.26 3.36 -0.87
N LEU A 76 -5.73 2.15 -0.70
CA LEU A 76 -6.11 0.97 -1.48
C LEU A 76 -7.60 0.62 -1.37
N PRO A 77 -8.27 0.77 -0.21
CA PRO A 77 -9.71 0.51 -0.10
C PRO A 77 -10.57 1.44 -0.98
N LEU A 78 -10.04 2.57 -1.45
CA LEU A 78 -10.74 3.45 -2.40
C LEU A 78 -10.88 2.82 -3.80
N ASP A 79 -10.06 1.80 -4.12
CA ASP A 79 -10.19 0.95 -5.30
C ASP A 79 -10.32 -0.51 -4.86
N GLY A 80 -11.53 -0.88 -4.39
CA GLY A 80 -11.83 -2.24 -3.95
C GLY A 80 -11.63 -3.32 -5.02
N THR A 81 -11.64 -2.95 -6.31
CA THR A 81 -11.31 -3.89 -7.39
C THR A 81 -9.82 -4.19 -7.39
N LEU A 82 -8.97 -3.18 -7.29
CA LEU A 82 -7.52 -3.37 -7.15
C LEU A 82 -7.16 -4.14 -5.89
N GLU A 83 -7.81 -3.81 -4.77
CA GLU A 83 -7.62 -4.53 -3.52
C GLU A 83 -7.92 -6.03 -3.69
N ALA A 84 -9.11 -6.37 -4.19
CA ALA A 84 -9.51 -7.75 -4.40
C ALA A 84 -8.59 -8.50 -5.39
N GLU A 85 -8.08 -7.83 -6.43
CA GLU A 85 -7.12 -8.44 -7.35
C GLU A 85 -5.76 -8.72 -6.73
N ILE A 86 -5.25 -7.83 -5.87
CA ILE A 86 -3.95 -8.00 -5.19
C ILE A 86 -4.03 -9.13 -4.16
N PHE A 87 -5.16 -9.20 -3.44
CA PHE A 87 -5.36 -10.14 -2.35
C PHE A 87 -6.14 -11.40 -2.76
N ARG A 88 -6.35 -11.64 -4.06
CA ARG A 88 -7.14 -12.78 -4.56
C ARG A 88 -6.65 -14.14 -4.04
N ASP A 89 -5.35 -14.33 -3.87
CA ASP A 89 -4.81 -15.59 -3.32
C ASP A 89 -5.23 -15.87 -1.87
N MET A 90 -5.73 -14.85 -1.15
CA MET A 90 -6.27 -15.01 0.20
C MET A 90 -7.66 -15.66 0.20
N SER A 91 -8.46 -15.49 -0.85
CA SER A 91 -9.83 -16.02 -0.88
C SER A 91 -9.90 -17.54 -1.07
N ALA A 92 -8.89 -18.15 -1.69
CA ALA A 92 -8.80 -19.61 -1.82
C ALA A 92 -8.45 -20.32 -0.50
N LEU A 93 -7.80 -19.63 0.44
CA LEU A 93 -7.41 -20.21 1.74
C LEU A 93 -8.56 -20.21 2.75
N PHE A 94 -9.48 -19.25 2.68
CA PHE A 94 -10.64 -19.19 3.58
C PHE A 94 -11.81 -20.09 3.14
N ALA A 95 -11.82 -20.59 1.91
CA ALA A 95 -12.85 -21.52 1.44
C ALA A 95 -12.57 -23.00 1.81
N ALA A 96 -11.44 -23.28 2.47
CA ALA A 96 -10.99 -24.64 2.81
C ALA A 96 -10.83 -24.88 4.33
N MET A 97 -11.34 -23.97 5.17
CA MET A 97 -11.43 -24.13 6.64
C MET A 97 -12.88 -24.16 7.08
#